data_AF-A0A7C3UJI9-F1
#
_entry.id   AF-A0A7C3UJI9-F1
#
_cell.length_a   1.000
_cell.length_b   1.000
_cell.length_c   1.000
_cell.angle_alpha   90.00
_cell.angle_beta   90.00
_cell.angle_gamma   90.00
#
_symmetry.space_group_name_H-M   'P 1'
#
loop_
_entity.id
_entity.type
_entity.pdbx_description
1 polymer ?
#
loop_
_entity_poly.entity_id
_entity_poly.type
_entity_poly.pdbx_seq_one_letter_code
_entity_poly.pdbx_strand_id
1 'polypeptide(L)'
;MRKIKGLSFDMYRTLIDTKDFHEQAVNEILKMSNAKSVNADEFHKRWDEIYDDIYMSLGDGEFKLLYQVSVESLHQTMKEFGVKGDPEVGVGLWISKYDKADLYPEVQEVLDKLSKKYPIIITSNVDNKDLGFAMLRKKNLPVKAIITSESSRSYKPD
;
A
#
# COMPACT_ATOMS: atom_id res chain seq x y z
N MET A 1 32.98 8.93 9.77
CA MET A 1 31.66 8.55 9.19
C MET A 1 31.60 7.03 9.03
N ARG A 2 30.48 6.39 9.38
CA ARG A 2 30.29 4.95 9.11
C ARG A 2 30.14 4.70 7.60
N LYS A 3 30.71 3.60 7.09
CA LYS A 3 30.62 3.23 5.66
C LYS A 3 29.24 2.63 5.37
N ILE A 4 28.51 3.22 4.42
CA ILE A 4 27.22 2.70 3.92
C ILE A 4 27.43 1.30 3.33
N LYS A 5 26.57 0.34 3.69
CA LYS A 5 26.67 -1.08 3.30
C LYS A 5 25.60 -1.54 2.33
N GLY A 6 24.51 -0.79 2.19
CA GLY A 6 23.37 -1.09 1.33
C GLY A 6 22.39 0.08 1.34
N LEU A 7 21.45 0.06 0.39
CA LEU A 7 20.37 1.02 0.29
C LEU A 7 19.05 0.27 0.33
N SER A 8 18.15 0.66 1.23
CA SER A 8 16.77 0.17 1.25
C SER A 8 15.84 1.23 0.70
N PHE A 9 14.87 0.80 -0.11
CA PHE A 9 13.82 1.65 -0.66
C PHE A 9 12.46 1.18 -0.17
N ASP A 10 11.60 2.13 0.12
CA ASP A 10 10.16 1.89 0.18
C ASP A 10 9.62 1.53 -1.23
N MET A 11 8.40 1.00 -1.33
CA MET A 11 7.81 0.56 -2.59
C MET A 11 6.75 1.52 -3.12
N TYR A 12 5.65 1.74 -2.39
CA TYR A 12 4.52 2.54 -2.87
C TYR A 12 4.83 4.03 -2.84
N ARG A 13 4.55 4.75 -3.94
CA ARG A 13 4.91 6.17 -4.12
C ARG A 13 6.41 6.49 -4.08
N THR A 14 7.27 5.48 -3.92
CA THR A 14 8.73 5.59 -4.03
C THR A 14 9.23 4.94 -5.32
N LEU A 15 8.77 3.72 -5.60
CA LEU A 15 9.13 2.96 -6.80
C LEU A 15 7.93 2.82 -7.73
N ILE A 16 6.76 2.51 -7.18
CA ILE A 16 5.52 2.32 -7.92
C ILE A 16 4.75 3.63 -7.95
N ASP A 17 4.34 4.06 -9.14
CA ASP A 17 3.43 5.20 -9.28
C ASP A 17 1.99 4.74 -8.99
N THR A 18 1.52 5.09 -7.80
CA THR A 18 0.18 4.77 -7.31
C THR A 18 -0.69 6.01 -7.17
N LYS A 19 -0.31 7.09 -7.86
CA LYS A 19 -1.00 8.37 -7.75
C LYS A 19 -2.49 8.21 -8.04
N ASP A 20 -3.32 8.81 -7.18
CA ASP A 20 -4.77 8.85 -7.29
C ASP A 20 -5.49 7.49 -7.12
N PHE A 21 -4.79 6.38 -6.80
CA PHE A 21 -5.43 5.06 -6.74
C PHE A 21 -6.45 4.93 -5.62
N HIS A 22 -6.17 5.50 -4.45
CA HIS A 22 -7.06 5.42 -3.29
C HIS A 22 -8.28 6.33 -3.51
N GLU A 23 -8.05 7.54 -4.02
CA GLU A 23 -9.09 8.50 -4.41
C GLU A 23 -10.02 7.93 -5.50
N GLN A 24 -9.47 7.25 -6.51
CA GLN A 24 -10.26 6.55 -7.52
C GLN A 24 -11.11 5.44 -6.91
N ALA A 25 -10.55 4.65 -5.98
CA ALA A 25 -11.28 3.58 -5.31
C ALA A 25 -12.44 4.15 -4.47
N VAL A 26 -12.21 5.22 -3.71
CA VAL A 26 -13.26 5.90 -2.92
C VAL A 26 -14.41 6.35 -3.82
N ASN A 27 -14.11 7.00 -4.94
CA ASN A 27 -15.14 7.43 -5.88
C ASN A 27 -15.96 6.27 -6.45
N GLU A 28 -15.32 5.15 -6.77
CA GLU A 28 -16.00 3.95 -7.27
C GLU A 28 -16.87 3.29 -6.19
N ILE A 29 -16.38 3.18 -4.96
CA ILE A 29 -17.11 2.65 -3.81
C ILE A 29 -18.38 3.48 -3.58
N LEU A 30 -18.25 4.82 -3.46
CA LEU A 30 -19.40 5.70 -3.20
C LEU A 30 -20.42 5.65 -4.34
N LYS A 31 -19.96 5.54 -5.59
CA LYS A 31 -20.84 5.36 -6.75
C LYS A 31 -21.59 4.03 -6.71
N MET A 32 -20.91 2.93 -6.42
CA MET A 32 -21.52 1.59 -6.32
C MET A 32 -22.54 1.51 -5.18
N SER A 33 -22.28 2.21 -4.08
CA SER A 33 -23.17 2.30 -2.92
C SER A 33 -24.31 3.30 -3.08
N ASN A 34 -24.40 4.00 -4.23
CA ASN A 34 -25.34 5.10 -4.47
C ASN A 34 -25.29 6.20 -3.39
N ALA A 35 -24.12 6.42 -2.79
CA ALA A 35 -23.89 7.35 -1.68
C ALA A 35 -23.56 8.77 -2.18
N LYS A 36 -24.42 9.33 -3.04
CA LYS A 36 -24.16 10.61 -3.74
C LYS A 36 -24.06 11.83 -2.83
N SER A 37 -24.58 11.74 -1.60
CA SER A 37 -24.52 12.83 -0.61
C SER A 37 -23.26 12.80 0.25
N VAL A 38 -22.44 11.75 0.16
CA VAL A 38 -21.19 11.64 0.91
C VAL A 38 -20.10 12.39 0.17
N ASN A 39 -19.35 13.23 0.90
CA ASN A 39 -18.18 13.90 0.37
C ASN A 39 -17.02 12.89 0.24
N ALA A 40 -16.48 12.73 -0.97
CA ALA A 40 -15.42 11.76 -1.26
C ALA A 40 -14.11 12.08 -0.52
N ASP A 41 -13.74 13.35 -0.39
CA ASP A 41 -12.51 13.76 0.29
C ASP A 41 -12.60 13.51 1.80
N GLU A 42 -13.76 13.78 2.40
CA GLU A 42 -14.01 13.49 3.82
C GLU A 42 -14.02 11.98 4.09
N PHE A 43 -14.65 11.20 3.20
CA PHE A 43 -14.66 9.74 3.30
C PHE A 43 -13.24 9.16 3.17
N HIS A 44 -12.49 9.62 2.17
CA HIS A 44 -11.10 9.21 1.94
C HIS A 44 -10.23 9.51 3.16
N LYS A 45 -10.27 10.77 3.64
CA LYS A 45 -9.50 11.19 4.80
C LYS A 45 -9.86 10.36 6.03
N ARG A 46 -11.14 10.11 6.27
CA ARG A 46 -11.56 9.33 7.43
C ARG A 46 -11.14 7.86 7.34
N TRP A 47 -11.13 7.31 6.12
CA TRP A 47 -10.61 5.97 5.90
C TRP A 47 -9.12 5.89 6.24
N ASP A 48 -8.30 6.85 5.78
CA ASP A 48 -6.87 6.92 6.14
C ASP A 48 -6.66 7.01 7.66
N GLU A 49 -7.43 7.86 8.35
CA GLU A 49 -7.36 7.99 9.81
C GLU A 49 -7.65 6.67 10.53
N ILE A 50 -8.74 5.98 10.16
CA ILE A 50 -9.11 4.70 10.80
C ILE A 50 -8.10 3.60 10.45
N TYR A 51 -7.57 3.60 9.23
CA TYR A 51 -6.52 2.69 8.81
C TYR A 51 -5.27 2.84 9.70
N ASP A 52 -4.82 4.07 9.89
CA ASP A 52 -3.68 4.40 10.75
C ASP A 52 -3.98 4.06 12.23
N ASP A 53 -5.19 4.32 12.72
CA ASP A 53 -5.60 3.99 14.09
C ASP A 53 -5.54 2.48 14.35
N ILE A 54 -6.09 1.65 13.45
CA ILE A 54 -6.05 0.19 13.57
C ILE A 54 -4.61 -0.28 13.58
N TYR A 55 -3.82 0.22 12.63
CA TYR A 55 -2.41 -0.10 12.47
C TYR A 55 -1.60 0.23 13.74
N MET A 56 -1.76 1.45 14.29
CA MET A 56 -1.05 1.92 15.48
C MET A 56 -1.54 1.29 16.78
N SER A 57 -2.74 0.69 16.78
CA SER A 57 -3.30 0.03 17.96
C SER A 57 -2.77 -1.39 18.20
N LEU A 58 -2.04 -1.96 17.24
CA LEU A 58 -1.47 -3.30 17.37
C LEU A 58 -0.43 -3.34 18.48
N GLY A 59 -0.58 -4.29 19.40
CA GLY A 59 0.34 -4.47 20.52
C GLY A 59 1.61 -5.26 20.18
N ASP A 60 2.52 -5.35 21.15
CA ASP A 60 3.76 -6.13 21.02
C ASP A 60 3.48 -7.59 20.61
N GLY A 61 4.04 -8.00 19.47
CA GLY A 61 3.88 -9.36 18.94
C GLY A 61 2.57 -9.61 18.18
N GLU A 62 1.69 -8.62 18.10
CA GLU A 62 0.52 -8.67 17.22
C GLU A 62 0.92 -8.30 15.78
N PHE A 63 0.28 -8.95 14.81
CA PHE A 63 0.46 -8.64 13.41
C PHE A 63 -0.80 -9.01 12.63
N LYS A 64 -1.33 -8.05 11.89
CA LYS A 64 -2.39 -8.26 10.89
C LYS A 64 -1.79 -8.18 9.49
N LEU A 65 -2.46 -8.74 8.51
CA LEU A 65 -2.14 -8.44 7.10
C LEU A 65 -2.65 -7.03 6.77
N LEU A 66 -1.97 -6.30 5.89
CA LEU A 66 -2.46 -5.00 5.43
C LEU A 66 -3.86 -5.12 4.81
N TYR A 67 -4.13 -6.20 4.08
CA TYR A 67 -5.46 -6.48 3.55
C TYR A 67 -6.53 -6.49 4.65
N GLN A 68 -6.23 -7.09 5.80
CA GLN A 68 -7.18 -7.15 6.93
C GLN A 68 -7.40 -5.75 7.53
N VAL A 69 -6.32 -4.98 7.70
CA VAL A 69 -6.40 -3.58 8.15
C VAL A 69 -7.23 -2.73 7.17
N SER A 70 -7.02 -2.89 5.86
CA SER A 70 -7.77 -2.19 4.81
C SER A 70 -9.27 -2.52 4.86
N VAL A 71 -9.63 -3.80 5.02
CA VAL A 71 -11.05 -4.22 5.07
C VAL A 71 -11.72 -3.71 6.34
N GLU A 72 -11.05 -3.83 7.48
CA GLU A 72 -11.58 -3.39 8.76
C GLU A 72 -11.77 -1.86 8.81
N SER A 73 -10.77 -1.10 8.33
CA SER A 73 -10.86 0.36 8.24
C SER A 73 -11.94 0.84 7.29
N LEU A 74 -12.08 0.21 6.11
CA LEU A 74 -13.14 0.55 5.18
C LEU A 74 -14.52 0.23 5.77
N HIS A 75 -14.66 -0.92 6.45
CA HIS A 75 -15.92 -1.29 7.09
C HIS A 75 -16.37 -0.25 8.13
N GLN A 76 -15.44 0.19 8.99
CA GLN A 76 -15.73 1.22 9.99
C GLN A 76 -16.08 2.56 9.33
N THR A 77 -15.33 2.98 8.32
CA THR A 77 -15.62 4.21 7.55
C THR A 77 -17.00 4.16 6.90
N MET A 78 -17.31 3.06 6.21
CA MET A 78 -18.63 2.87 5.58
C MET A 78 -19.76 2.97 6.61
N LYS A 79 -19.57 2.40 7.80
CA LYS A 79 -20.54 2.47 8.89
C LYS A 79 -20.73 3.91 9.40
N GLU A 80 -19.67 4.68 9.58
CA GLU A 80 -19.74 6.08 10.03
C GLU A 80 -20.50 6.98 9.05
N PHE A 81 -20.30 6.78 7.75
CA PHE A 81 -20.95 7.57 6.69
C PHE A 81 -22.30 7.00 6.23
N GLY A 82 -22.77 5.89 6.81
CA GLY A 82 -24.01 5.22 6.39
C GLY A 82 -23.96 4.64 4.97
N VAL A 83 -22.76 4.36 4.46
CA VAL A 83 -22.52 3.77 3.14
C VAL A 83 -22.77 2.25 3.22
N LYS A 84 -23.64 1.74 2.34
CA LYS A 84 -23.96 0.31 2.27
C LYS A 84 -23.04 -0.40 1.28
N GLY A 85 -22.71 -1.66 1.54
CA GLY A 85 -21.93 -2.50 0.64
C GLY A 85 -21.04 -3.47 1.39
N ASP A 86 -20.23 -4.21 0.63
CA ASP A 86 -19.24 -5.13 1.16
C ASP A 86 -17.85 -4.46 1.16
N PRO A 87 -17.20 -4.28 2.33
CA PRO A 87 -15.87 -3.69 2.41
C PRO A 87 -14.80 -4.52 1.68
N GLU A 88 -14.94 -5.85 1.58
CA GLU A 88 -13.99 -6.68 0.83
C GLU A 88 -14.04 -6.37 -0.67
N VAL A 89 -15.23 -6.12 -1.21
CA VAL A 89 -15.40 -5.67 -2.60
C VAL A 89 -14.75 -4.31 -2.79
N GLY A 90 -14.92 -3.38 -1.85
CA GLY A 90 -14.31 -2.04 -1.92
C GLY A 90 -12.78 -2.08 -1.87
N VAL A 91 -12.20 -2.86 -0.96
CA VAL A 91 -10.74 -3.06 -0.92
C VAL A 91 -10.25 -3.79 -2.18
N GLY A 92 -11.02 -4.76 -2.68
CA GLY A 92 -10.74 -5.41 -3.96
C GLY A 92 -10.65 -4.43 -5.13
N LEU A 93 -11.53 -3.42 -5.18
CA LEU A 93 -11.47 -2.36 -6.20
C LEU A 93 -10.19 -1.53 -6.07
N TRP A 94 -9.80 -1.17 -4.85
CA TRP A 94 -8.55 -0.44 -4.61
C TRP A 94 -7.34 -1.27 -5.06
N ILE A 95 -7.26 -2.54 -4.64
CA ILE A 95 -6.17 -3.45 -5.01
C ILE A 95 -6.13 -3.69 -6.52
N SER A 96 -7.27 -3.77 -7.19
CA SER A 96 -7.32 -3.94 -8.66
C SER A 96 -6.65 -2.81 -9.43
N LYS A 97 -6.49 -1.61 -8.84
CA LYS A 97 -5.79 -0.50 -9.51
C LYS A 97 -4.32 -0.83 -9.79
N TYR A 98 -3.71 -1.70 -8.97
CA TYR A 98 -2.34 -2.14 -9.18
C TYR A 98 -2.12 -2.97 -10.45
N ASP A 99 -3.18 -3.49 -11.08
CA ASP A 99 -3.07 -4.15 -12.40
C ASP A 99 -2.56 -3.19 -13.49
N LYS A 100 -2.78 -1.89 -13.31
CA LYS A 100 -2.32 -0.82 -14.21
C LYS A 100 -1.14 -0.04 -13.65
N ALA A 101 -0.61 -0.44 -12.49
CA ALA A 101 0.53 0.23 -11.90
C ALA A 101 1.79 0.01 -12.75
N ASP A 102 2.63 1.04 -12.80
CA ASP A 102 3.98 0.94 -13.33
C ASP A 102 4.96 1.60 -12.36
N LEU A 103 6.24 1.45 -12.65
CA LEU A 103 7.28 2.17 -11.94
C LEU A 103 7.30 3.64 -12.36
N TYR A 104 7.79 4.52 -11.49
CA TYR A 104 8.22 5.84 -11.95
C TYR A 104 9.31 5.69 -13.04
N PRO A 105 9.29 6.54 -14.09
CA PRO A 105 10.16 6.35 -15.26
C PRO A 105 11.65 6.22 -14.95
N GLU A 106 12.13 6.91 -13.92
CA GLU A 106 13.52 6.96 -13.49
C GLU A 106 13.99 5.74 -12.68
N VAL A 107 13.06 4.93 -12.15
CA VAL A 107 13.36 3.89 -11.15
C VAL A 107 14.37 2.89 -11.68
N GLN A 108 14.17 2.39 -12.90
CA GLN A 108 15.09 1.41 -13.49
C GLN A 108 16.50 1.99 -13.60
N GLU A 109 16.64 3.16 -14.20
CA GLU A 109 17.94 3.81 -14.41
C GLU A 109 18.66 4.11 -13.09
N VAL A 110 17.93 4.62 -12.10
CA VAL A 110 18.49 4.97 -10.79
C VAL A 110 18.95 3.73 -10.05
N LEU A 111 18.14 2.67 -9.99
CA LEU A 111 18.51 1.43 -9.33
C LEU A 111 19.68 0.74 -10.04
N ASP A 112 19.75 0.76 -11.37
CA ASP A 112 20.89 0.23 -12.14
C ASP A 112 22.19 0.99 -11.88
N LYS A 113 22.12 2.31 -11.65
CA LYS A 113 23.30 3.11 -11.29
C LYS A 113 23.75 2.84 -9.85
N LEU A 114 22.82 2.74 -8.90
CA LEU A 114 23.12 2.55 -7.49
C LEU A 114 23.61 1.13 -7.18
N SER A 115 23.04 0.12 -7.87
CA SER A 115 23.39 -1.30 -7.68
C SER A 115 24.86 -1.61 -7.96
N LYS A 116 25.52 -0.80 -8.80
CA LYS A 116 26.97 -0.90 -9.07
C LYS A 116 27.83 -0.62 -7.84
N LYS A 117 27.31 0.09 -6.84
CA LYS A 117 28.04 0.50 -5.63
C LYS A 117 27.48 -0.12 -4.35
N TYR A 118 26.17 -0.34 -4.30
CA TYR A 118 25.48 -0.79 -3.10
C TYR A 118 24.48 -1.90 -3.43
N PRO A 119 24.38 -2.94 -2.60
CA PRO A 119 23.22 -3.82 -2.62
C PRO A 119 21.92 -3.01 -2.46
N ILE A 120 20.95 -3.27 -3.34
CA ILE A 120 19.62 -2.67 -3.30
C ILE A 120 18.67 -3.63 -2.59
N ILE A 121 17.96 -3.13 -1.58
CA ILE A 121 16.94 -3.85 -0.84
C ILE A 121 15.63 -3.07 -0.98
N ILE A 122 14.51 -3.77 -1.07
CA ILE A 122 13.18 -3.15 -0.97
C ILE A 122 12.58 -3.57 0.37
N THR A 123 12.07 -2.61 1.12
CA THR A 123 11.43 -2.79 2.43
C THR A 123 10.08 -2.08 2.41
N SER A 124 9.00 -2.84 2.42
CA SER A 124 7.64 -2.28 2.27
C SER A 124 6.66 -2.88 3.27
N ASN A 125 5.77 -2.03 3.77
CA ASN A 125 4.53 -2.49 4.39
C ASN A 125 3.66 -2.99 3.24
N VAL A 126 3.53 -4.31 3.10
CA VAL A 126 2.78 -4.98 2.04
C VAL A 126 2.63 -6.47 2.38
N ASP A 127 1.55 -7.07 1.89
CA ASP A 127 1.33 -8.50 1.97
C ASP A 127 1.98 -9.24 0.79
N ASN A 128 2.33 -10.51 0.95
CA ASN A 128 3.04 -11.30 -0.07
C ASN A 128 2.20 -11.62 -1.31
N LYS A 129 0.87 -11.50 -1.18
CA LYS A 129 -0.12 -11.74 -2.24
C LYS A 129 -0.64 -10.46 -2.91
N ASP A 130 -0.15 -9.30 -2.50
CA ASP A 130 -0.54 -8.03 -3.06
C ASP A 130 -0.20 -7.93 -4.57
N LEU A 131 -1.07 -7.27 -5.35
CA LEU A 131 -0.93 -7.12 -6.80
C LEU A 131 0.21 -6.17 -7.21
N GLY A 132 0.41 -5.07 -6.49
CA GLY A 132 1.54 -4.15 -6.68
C GLY A 132 2.87 -4.83 -6.40
N PHE A 133 2.95 -5.64 -5.33
CA PHE A 133 4.12 -6.46 -5.05
C PHE A 133 4.34 -7.53 -6.13
N ALA A 134 3.29 -8.20 -6.61
CA ALA A 134 3.37 -9.15 -7.71
C ALA A 134 3.83 -8.49 -9.02
N MET A 135 3.35 -7.27 -9.33
CA MET A 135 3.77 -6.48 -10.48
C MET A 135 5.26 -6.12 -10.37
N LEU A 136 5.71 -5.60 -9.23
CA LEU A 136 7.10 -5.24 -8.98
C LEU A 136 8.04 -6.45 -9.17
N ARG A 137 7.68 -7.62 -8.62
CA ARG A 137 8.49 -8.84 -8.74
C ARG A 137 8.67 -9.33 -10.18
N LYS A 138 7.77 -8.96 -11.10
CA LYS A 138 7.89 -9.28 -12.52
C LYS A 138 8.85 -8.34 -13.26
N LYS A 139 9.23 -7.20 -12.66
CA LYS A 139 10.19 -6.24 -13.24
C LYS A 139 11.61 -6.75 -13.02
N ASN A 140 12.47 -6.57 -14.03
CA ASN A 140 13.88 -6.98 -13.96
C ASN A 140 14.74 -5.92 -13.24
N LEU A 141 14.44 -5.67 -11.97
CA LEU A 141 15.16 -4.69 -11.15
C LEU A 141 16.40 -5.34 -10.50
N PRO A 142 17.51 -4.60 -10.32
CA PRO A 142 18.75 -5.12 -9.72
C PRO A 142 18.67 -5.21 -8.18
N VAL A 143 17.62 -5.87 -7.67
CA VAL A 143 17.29 -5.95 -6.25
C VAL A 143 17.86 -7.23 -5.65
N LYS A 144 18.59 -7.11 -4.53
CA LYS A 144 19.19 -8.24 -3.83
C LYS A 144 18.20 -8.96 -2.93
N ALA A 145 17.25 -8.24 -2.35
CA ALA A 145 16.20 -8.79 -1.49
C ALA A 145 14.99 -7.85 -1.44
N ILE A 146 13.81 -8.44 -1.24
CA ILE A 146 12.59 -7.70 -0.92
C ILE A 146 12.07 -8.24 0.41
N ILE A 147 11.83 -7.35 1.36
CA ILE A 147 11.35 -7.66 2.71
C ILE A 147 9.98 -7.01 2.86
N THR A 148 8.95 -7.84 3.00
CA THR A 148 7.57 -7.42 3.23
C THR A 148 7.26 -7.38 4.73
N SER A 149 6.26 -6.60 5.11
CA SER A 149 5.76 -6.62 6.49
C SER A 149 5.21 -7.99 6.87
N GLU A 150 4.57 -8.71 5.93
CA GLU A 150 4.12 -10.09 6.17
C GLU A 150 5.28 -11.05 6.49
N SER A 151 6.38 -10.96 5.72
CA SER A 151 7.53 -11.84 5.95
C SER A 151 8.31 -11.52 7.22
N SER A 152 8.36 -10.25 7.62
CA SER A 152 9.03 -9.80 8.84
C SER A 152 8.14 -9.84 10.08
N ARG A 153 6.81 -9.96 9.88
CA ARG A 153 5.78 -9.80 10.92
C ARG A 153 5.92 -8.48 11.70
N SER A 154 6.29 -7.42 11.00
CA SER A 154 6.52 -6.08 11.54
C SER A 154 6.26 -5.05 10.45
N TYR A 155 5.91 -3.84 10.86
CA TYR A 155 5.68 -2.74 9.94
C TYR A 155 6.67 -1.60 10.21
N LYS A 156 7.03 -0.85 9.16
CA LYS A 156 7.72 0.43 9.35
C LYS A 156 6.76 1.43 10.00
N PRO A 157 7.16 2.20 11.03
CA PRO A 157 8.54 2.50 11.42
C PRO A 157 9.09 1.73 12.63
N ASP A 158 8.52 0.58 13.01
CA ASP A 158 8.99 -0.22 14.17
C ASP A 158 10.46 -0.65 14.07
#